data_AF-A0AAX2SBI9-F1
#
_entry.id   AF-A0AAX2SBI9-F1
#
_cell.length_a   1.000
_cell.length_b   1.000
_cell.length_c   1.000
_cell.angle_alpha   90.00
_cell.angle_beta   90.00
_cell.angle_gamma   90.00
#
_symmetry.space_group_name_H-M   'P 1'
#
loop_
_entity.id
_entity.type
_entity.pdbx_description
1 polymer ?
#
loop_
_entity_poly.entity_id
_entity_poly.type
_entity_poly.pdbx_seq_one_letter_code
_entity_poly.pdbx_strand_id
1 'polypeptide(L)'
;MGWSLGRKQGAAAAPYRDGYLRSAAWRDTRRRYFAWVHAQGAVPSCQVCGARRNPDDTALDLHHLSYEHCGKDAAGNWFSRETVEDLVLMCRDCHKELHRILDGSGKDWKGWDRRRASVAVIVHLRGRRPVRQA
;
A
#
# COMPACT_ATOMS: atom_id res chain seq x y z
N MET A 1 10.83 12.91 -1.45
CA MET A 1 10.98 12.31 -0.09
C MET A 1 9.88 11.28 0.13
N GLY A 2 10.15 9.99 -0.09
CA GLY A 2 9.15 8.93 0.04
C GLY A 2 8.92 8.46 1.48
N TRP A 3 7.66 8.36 1.89
CA TRP A 3 7.24 8.03 3.26
C TRP A 3 7.19 6.52 3.54
N SER A 4 8.34 5.84 3.73
CA SER A 4 8.25 4.46 4.23
C SER A 4 7.75 4.45 5.68
N LEU A 5 6.72 3.65 5.98
CA LEU A 5 6.13 3.56 7.33
C LEU A 5 7.16 3.18 8.42
N GLY A 6 8.26 2.50 8.08
CA GLY A 6 9.40 2.26 8.98
C GLY A 6 10.39 3.42 9.14
N ARG A 7 10.39 4.43 8.27
CA ARG A 7 11.35 5.57 8.39
C ARG A 7 10.96 6.58 9.46
N LYS A 8 9.77 6.50 10.05
CA LYS A 8 9.28 7.51 11.00
C LYS A 8 8.43 6.89 12.10
N GLN A 9 9.08 6.24 13.06
CA GLN A 9 8.55 6.29 14.42
C GLN A 9 8.66 7.76 14.88
N GLY A 10 7.55 8.42 15.23
CA GLY A 10 7.53 9.81 15.71
C GLY A 10 6.70 10.81 14.88
N ALA A 11 6.81 12.10 15.22
CA ALA A 11 5.95 13.22 14.77
C ALA A 11 5.80 13.40 13.25
N ALA A 12 6.68 12.81 12.44
CA ALA A 12 6.66 12.93 11.00
C ALA A 12 5.85 11.82 10.28
N ALA A 13 5.41 10.76 10.96
CA ALA A 13 4.44 9.78 10.45
C ALA A 13 2.98 10.13 10.79
N ALA A 14 2.76 10.93 11.84
CA ALA A 14 1.44 11.40 12.24
C ALA A 14 0.71 12.17 11.12
N PRO A 15 1.34 13.09 10.35
CA PRO A 15 0.66 13.78 9.26
C PRO A 15 0.22 12.86 8.13
N TYR A 16 0.95 11.77 7.86
CA TYR A 16 0.56 10.79 6.85
C TYR A 16 -0.60 9.91 7.34
N ARG A 17 -0.42 9.26 8.48
CA ARG A 17 -1.40 8.31 9.03
C ARG A 17 -2.68 9.03 9.48
N ASP A 18 -2.52 10.12 10.21
CA ASP A 18 -3.62 10.85 10.85
C ASP A 18 -4.15 11.97 9.95
N GLY A 19 -3.46 12.27 8.83
CA GLY A 19 -3.88 13.24 7.82
C GLY A 19 -4.20 12.58 6.47
N TYR A 20 -3.19 12.25 5.66
CA TYR A 20 -3.40 11.78 4.29
C TYR A 20 -4.31 10.54 4.21
N LEU A 21 -4.06 9.50 5.00
CA LEU A 21 -4.86 8.27 4.98
C LEU A 21 -6.31 8.49 5.46
N ARG A 22 -6.61 9.63 6.07
CA ARG A 22 -7.97 10.03 6.48
C ARG A 22 -8.59 11.07 5.54
N SER A 23 -7.83 11.53 4.53
CA SER A 23 -8.23 12.60 3.63
C SER A 23 -9.28 12.15 2.60
N ALA A 24 -9.96 13.13 1.98
CA ALA A 24 -10.81 12.87 0.83
C ALA A 24 -10.01 12.35 -0.38
N ALA A 25 -8.78 12.84 -0.57
CA ALA A 25 -7.89 12.41 -1.65
C ALA A 25 -7.63 10.90 -1.60
N TRP A 26 -7.25 10.37 -0.43
CA TRP A 26 -7.01 8.93 -0.29
C TRP A 26 -8.27 8.09 -0.44
N ARG A 27 -9.40 8.54 0.13
CA ARG A 27 -10.70 7.85 -0.05
C ARG A 27 -11.08 7.76 -1.53
N ASP A 28 -10.81 8.80 -2.30
CA ASP A 28 -11.09 8.83 -3.72
C ASP A 28 -10.17 7.92 -4.53
N THR A 29 -8.87 7.91 -4.21
CA THR A 29 -7.90 6.99 -4.81
C THR A 29 -8.25 5.54 -4.55
N ARG A 30 -8.67 5.19 -3.32
CA ARG A 30 -9.19 3.85 -3.02
C ARG A 30 -10.37 3.51 -3.92
N ARG A 31 -11.39 4.38 -4.01
CA ARG A 31 -12.56 4.13 -4.88
C ARG A 31 -12.15 3.93 -6.35
N ARG A 32 -11.28 4.79 -6.88
CA ARG A 32 -10.78 4.68 -8.26
C ARG A 32 -10.05 3.37 -8.51
N TYR A 33 -9.22 2.93 -7.56
CA TYR A 33 -8.52 1.64 -7.67
C TYR A 33 -9.50 0.46 -7.74
N PHE A 34 -10.46 0.39 -6.81
CA PHE A 34 -11.44 -0.70 -6.82
C PHE A 34 -12.34 -0.66 -8.06
N ALA A 35 -12.77 0.53 -8.50
CA ALA A 35 -13.51 0.70 -9.74
C ALA A 35 -12.70 0.20 -10.95
N TRP A 36 -11.39 0.49 -11.00
CA TRP A 36 -10.51 -0.03 -12.03
C TRP A 36 -10.44 -1.57 -12.01
N VAL A 37 -10.26 -2.20 -10.84
CA VAL A 37 -10.27 -3.68 -10.69
C VAL A 37 -11.56 -4.28 -11.24
N HIS A 38 -12.71 -3.69 -10.89
CA HIS A 38 -14.01 -4.15 -11.38
C HIS A 38 -14.18 -3.95 -12.88
N ALA A 39 -13.70 -2.82 -13.42
CA ALA A 39 -13.75 -2.56 -14.86
C ALA A 39 -12.92 -3.56 -15.68
N GLN A 40 -11.89 -4.17 -15.08
CA GLN A 40 -11.14 -5.27 -15.70
C GLN A 40 -11.83 -6.64 -15.58
N GLY A 41 -13.03 -6.72 -15.00
CA GLY A 41 -13.74 -7.98 -14.74
C GLY A 41 -13.09 -8.84 -13.64
N ALA A 42 -12.17 -8.27 -12.87
CA ALA A 42 -11.43 -9.00 -11.84
C ALA A 42 -12.12 -8.92 -10.47
N VAL A 43 -11.96 -9.98 -9.67
CA VAL A 43 -12.37 -9.98 -8.26
C VAL A 43 -11.24 -9.39 -7.40
N PRO A 44 -11.52 -8.38 -6.56
CA PRO A 44 -10.53 -7.84 -5.62
C PRO A 44 -9.92 -8.95 -4.76
N SER A 45 -8.60 -9.12 -4.90
CA SER A 45 -7.86 -10.19 -4.24
C SER A 45 -6.48 -9.73 -3.80
N CYS A 46 -6.00 -10.31 -2.71
CA CYS A 46 -4.64 -10.03 -2.23
C CYS A 46 -3.60 -10.49 -3.27
N GLN A 47 -2.77 -9.58 -3.73
CA GLN A 47 -1.72 -9.85 -4.72
C GLN A 47 -0.53 -10.67 -4.17
N VAL A 48 -0.56 -11.03 -2.87
CA VAL A 48 0.42 -11.93 -2.24
C VAL A 48 -0.16 -13.33 -2.09
N CYS A 49 -1.25 -13.50 -1.36
CA CYS A 49 -1.79 -14.81 -1.03
C CYS A 49 -3.01 -15.21 -1.85
N GLY A 50 -3.52 -14.37 -2.75
CA GLY A 50 -4.70 -14.64 -3.57
C GLY A 50 -6.04 -14.59 -2.83
N ALA A 51 -6.05 -14.35 -1.52
CA ALA A 51 -7.28 -14.31 -0.74
C ALA A 51 -8.26 -13.28 -1.33
N ARG A 52 -9.45 -13.76 -1.69
CA ARG A 52 -10.59 -12.95 -2.09
C ARG A 52 -11.30 -12.44 -0.84
N ARG A 53 -11.87 -11.25 -0.94
CA ARG A 53 -12.75 -10.67 0.07
C ARG A 53 -13.96 -10.10 -0.66
N ASN A 54 -15.12 -10.07 0.00
CA ASN A 54 -16.32 -9.53 -0.63
C ASN A 54 -16.06 -8.09 -1.11
N PRO A 55 -16.69 -7.63 -2.20
CA PRO A 55 -16.48 -6.27 -2.73
C PRO A 55 -16.78 -5.17 -1.70
N ASP A 56 -17.71 -5.44 -0.78
CA ASP A 56 -18.09 -4.55 0.33
C ASP A 56 -17.11 -4.62 1.52
N ASP A 57 -16.18 -5.57 1.47
CA ASP A 57 -15.28 -5.89 2.55
C ASP A 57 -14.02 -5.01 2.46
N THR A 58 -14.02 -3.98 3.31
CA THR A 58 -12.86 -3.14 3.61
C THR A 58 -11.63 -3.90 4.14
N ALA A 59 -11.67 -5.24 4.22
CA ALA A 59 -10.57 -6.10 4.65
C ALA A 59 -9.33 -6.07 3.74
N LEU A 60 -9.42 -5.55 2.51
CA LEU A 60 -8.24 -5.34 1.65
C LEU A 60 -7.69 -3.92 1.79
N ASP A 61 -6.40 -3.86 2.07
CA ASP A 61 -5.59 -2.67 2.16
C ASP A 61 -4.88 -2.41 0.82
N LEU A 62 -4.66 -1.14 0.49
CA LEU A 62 -3.76 -0.74 -0.60
C LEU A 62 -2.42 -0.36 -0.01
N HIS A 63 -1.37 -1.07 -0.42
CA HIS A 63 0.00 -0.80 -0.05
C HIS A 63 0.66 0.11 -1.08
N HIS A 64 1.32 1.17 -0.62
CA HIS A 64 2.08 2.09 -1.47
C HIS A 64 3.46 1.53 -1.84
N LEU A 65 3.71 1.39 -3.14
CA LEU A 65 5.03 1.13 -3.71
C LEU A 65 5.88 2.40 -3.76
N SER A 66 5.25 3.56 -4.00
CA SER A 66 5.87 4.88 -3.92
C SER A 66 4.93 5.87 -3.21
N TYR A 67 5.53 6.92 -2.65
CA TYR A 67 4.83 8.03 -2.00
C TYR A 67 5.07 9.36 -2.71
N GLU A 68 5.69 9.33 -3.89
CA GLU A 68 6.08 10.53 -4.63
C GLU A 68 4.89 11.29 -5.21
N HIS A 69 3.76 10.60 -5.40
CA HIS A 69 2.57 11.14 -6.05
C HIS A 69 1.44 11.49 -5.07
N CYS A 70 1.73 11.52 -3.77
CA CYS A 70 0.79 11.98 -2.73
C CYS A 70 1.42 13.00 -1.80
N GLY A 71 0.62 13.92 -1.26
CA GLY A 71 1.11 14.88 -0.29
C GLY A 71 0.17 16.05 -0.07
N LYS A 72 0.71 17.14 0.45
CA LYS A 72 0.01 18.42 0.53
C LYS A 72 0.46 19.34 -0.59
N ASP A 73 -0.47 20.07 -1.19
CA ASP A 73 -0.15 21.16 -2.12
C ASP A 73 0.34 22.41 -1.36
N ALA A 74 0.67 23.47 -2.11
CA ALA A 74 1.13 24.75 -1.53
C ALA A 74 0.09 25.42 -0.63
N ALA A 75 -1.20 25.11 -0.81
CA ALA A 75 -2.30 25.60 0.03
C ALA A 75 -2.57 24.69 1.25
N GLY A 76 -1.82 23.59 1.41
CA GLY A 76 -1.96 22.64 2.51
C GLY A 76 -3.05 21.59 2.32
N ASN A 77 -3.69 21.53 1.15
CA ASN A 77 -4.70 20.52 0.83
C ASN A 77 -4.04 19.19 0.48
N TRP A 78 -4.62 18.09 0.94
CA TRP A 78 -4.19 16.76 0.55
C TRP A 78 -4.51 16.49 -0.92
N PHE A 79 -3.52 16.05 -1.69
CA PHE A 79 -3.69 15.56 -3.05
C PHE A 79 -3.19 14.12 -3.18
N SER A 80 -3.73 13.44 -4.20
CA SER A 80 -3.34 12.10 -4.60
C SER A 80 -3.33 12.04 -6.12
N ARG A 81 -2.16 11.67 -6.67
CA ARG A 81 -1.90 11.41 -8.09
C ARG A 81 -1.33 10.01 -8.29
N GLU A 82 -1.40 9.15 -7.26
CA GLU A 82 -1.00 7.75 -7.38
C GLU A 82 -1.76 7.06 -8.52
N THR A 83 -1.02 6.33 -9.36
CA THR A 83 -1.60 5.46 -10.36
C THR A 83 -1.87 4.07 -9.76
N VAL A 84 -2.53 3.20 -10.53
CA VAL A 84 -2.75 1.81 -10.07
C VAL A 84 -1.43 1.05 -9.88
N GLU A 85 -0.37 1.43 -10.60
CA GLU A 85 0.98 0.87 -10.49
C GLU A 85 1.78 1.40 -9.28
N ASP A 86 1.29 2.46 -8.62
CA ASP A 86 1.84 2.92 -7.34
C ASP A 86 1.30 2.10 -6.16
N LEU A 87 0.27 1.27 -6.38
CA LEU A 87 -0.52 0.63 -5.32
C LEU A 87 -0.63 -0.89 -5.52
N VAL A 88 -0.60 -1.63 -4.42
CA VAL A 88 -0.79 -3.09 -4.43
C VAL A 88 -1.87 -3.47 -3.44
N LEU A 89 -2.89 -4.19 -3.91
CA LEU A 89 -3.97 -4.69 -3.07
C LEU A 89 -3.51 -5.90 -2.23
N MET A 90 -3.69 -5.83 -0.92
CA MET A 90 -3.24 -6.85 0.02
C MET A 90 -4.26 -7.10 1.12
N CYS A 91 -4.34 -8.34 1.62
CA CYS A 91 -5.05 -8.57 2.89
C CYS A 91 -4.23 -8.03 4.05
N ARG A 92 -4.91 -7.70 5.15
CA ARG A 92 -4.28 -7.15 6.36
C ARG A 92 -3.10 -7.96 6.87
N ASP A 93 -3.17 -9.29 6.84
CA ASP A 93 -2.09 -10.15 7.34
C ASP A 93 -0.83 -10.04 6.47
N CYS A 94 -1.00 -10.08 5.14
CA CYS A 94 0.13 -9.94 4.22
C CYS A 94 0.68 -8.52 4.27
N HIS A 95 -0.18 -7.52 4.41
CA HIS A 95 0.21 -6.12 4.51
C HIS A 95 1.04 -5.84 5.78
N LYS A 96 0.58 -6.33 6.94
CA LYS A 96 1.33 -6.25 8.21
C LYS A 96 2.67 -6.95 8.14
N GLU A 97 2.69 -8.15 7.56
CA GLU A 97 3.93 -8.93 7.43
C GLU A 97 4.94 -8.24 6.50
N LEU A 98 4.46 -7.69 5.38
CA LEU A 98 5.27 -6.87 4.48
C LEU A 98 5.89 -5.68 5.23
N HIS A 99 5.10 -4.96 6.03
CA HIS A 99 5.62 -3.88 6.87
C HIS A 99 6.60 -4.36 7.92
N ARG A 100 6.34 -5.48 8.58
CA ARG A 100 7.28 -6.07 9.55
C ARG A 100 8.65 -6.32 8.94
N ILE A 101 8.69 -6.82 7.70
CA ILE A 101 9.95 -7.07 6.98
C ILE A 101 10.58 -5.72 6.55
N LEU A 102 9.80 -4.86 5.89
CA LEU A 102 10.27 -3.56 5.38
C LEU A 102 10.82 -2.66 6.48
N ASP A 103 10.17 -2.65 7.63
CA ASP A 103 10.41 -1.69 8.71
C ASP A 103 11.27 -2.31 9.83
N GLY A 104 11.26 -3.64 10.00
CA GLY A 104 12.08 -4.35 10.98
C GLY A 104 13.52 -4.63 10.52
N SER A 105 13.84 -4.43 9.24
CA SER A 105 15.17 -4.75 8.72
C SER A 105 16.28 -3.78 9.15
N GLY A 106 15.96 -2.62 9.75
CA GLY A 106 16.92 -1.63 10.28
C GLY A 106 17.92 -1.08 9.26
N LYS A 107 17.89 -1.61 8.03
CA LYS A 107 18.77 -1.34 6.91
C LYS A 107 17.89 -0.66 5.88
N ASP A 108 18.30 0.52 5.43
CA ASP A 108 17.96 0.95 4.08
C ASP A 108 18.15 -0.26 3.19
N TRP A 109 17.09 -0.67 2.49
CA TRP A 109 16.93 -1.92 1.75
C TRP A 109 18.05 -2.16 0.73
N LYS A 110 19.27 -2.39 1.19
CA LYS A 110 20.53 -2.36 0.42
C LYS A 110 20.62 -1.13 -0.51
N GLY A 111 20.17 0.04 -0.05
CA GLY A 111 20.12 1.27 -0.86
C GLY A 111 19.01 1.30 -1.93
N TRP A 112 18.08 0.36 -1.91
CA TRP A 112 16.94 0.35 -2.83
C TRP A 112 15.90 1.40 -2.46
N ASP A 113 15.26 1.96 -3.48
CA ASP A 113 14.06 2.76 -3.30
C ASP A 113 12.90 1.91 -2.74
N ARG A 114 11.84 2.61 -2.29
CA ARG A 114 10.68 1.98 -1.65
C ARG A 114 9.96 1.00 -2.57
N ARG A 115 9.92 1.27 -3.88
CA ARG A 115 9.22 0.43 -4.86
C ARG A 115 9.96 -0.89 -5.00
N ARG A 116 11.25 -0.84 -5.29
CA ARG A 116 12.10 -2.03 -5.45
C ARG A 116 12.14 -2.87 -4.17
N ALA A 117 12.26 -2.23 -3.01
CA ALA A 117 12.16 -2.91 -1.72
C ALA A 117 10.82 -3.65 -1.54
N SER A 118 9.70 -2.95 -1.79
CA SER A 118 8.36 -3.52 -1.64
C SER A 118 8.14 -4.70 -2.58
N VAL A 119 8.53 -4.58 -3.86
CA VAL A 119 8.42 -5.65 -4.86
C VAL A 119 9.23 -6.87 -4.43
N ALA A 120 10.47 -6.69 -3.96
CA ALA A 120 11.29 -7.81 -3.50
C ALA A 120 10.65 -8.55 -2.31
N VAL A 121 10.08 -7.82 -1.35
CA VAL A 121 9.34 -8.42 -0.22
C VAL A 121 8.09 -9.15 -0.69
N ILE A 122 7.33 -8.56 -1.61
CA ILE A 122 6.14 -9.19 -2.18
C ILE A 122 6.50 -10.53 -2.83
N VAL A 123 7.55 -10.56 -3.65
CA VAL A 123 8.03 -11.80 -4.28
C VAL A 123 8.45 -12.83 -3.23
N HIS A 124 9.20 -12.41 -2.21
CA HIS A 124 9.56 -13.29 -1.08
C HIS A 124 8.34 -13.86 -0.36
N LEU A 125 7.33 -13.04 -0.09
CA LEU A 125 6.10 -13.46 0.60
C LEU A 125 5.25 -14.40 -0.26
N ARG A 126 5.20 -14.19 -1.58
CA ARG A 126 4.51 -15.09 -2.52
C ARG A 126 5.14 -16.48 -2.53
N GLY A 127 6.47 -16.56 -2.47
CA GLY A 127 7.17 -17.86 -2.41
C GLY A 127 6.95 -18.64 -1.12
N ARG A 128 6.54 -17.98 -0.03
CA ARG A 128 6.36 -18.61 1.30
C ARG A 128 4.92 -18.90 1.67
N ARG A 129 3.94 -18.41 0.90
CA ARG A 129 2.53 -18.52 1.23
C ARG A 129 1.81 -19.33 0.16
N PRO A 130 1.12 -20.43 0.52
CA PRO A 130 0.23 -21.09 -0.43
C PRO A 130 -0.88 -20.11 -0.84
N VAL A 131 -1.31 -20.20 -2.10
CA VAL A 131 -2.44 -19.42 -2.61
C VAL A 131 -3.68 -19.84 -1.83
N ARG A 132 -4.28 -18.89 -1.12
CA ARG A 132 -5.55 -19.03 -0.43
C ARG A 132 -6.66 -18.79 -1.45
N GLN A 133 -7.05 -19.85 -2.16
CA GLN A 133 -8.31 -19.83 -2.90
C GLN A 133 -9.43 -19.99 -1.88
N ALA A 134 -10.21 -18.94 -1.72
CA ALA A 134 -11.55 -18.98 -1.13
C ALA A 134 -12.48 -18.35 -2.17
#